data_AF-A0A6G2PW69-F1
#
_entry.id   AF-A0A6G2PW69-F1
#
_cell.length_a   1.000
_cell.length_b   1.000
_cell.length_c   1.000
_cell.angle_alpha   90.00
_cell.angle_beta   90.00
_cell.angle_gamma   90.00
#
_symmetry.space_group_name_H-M   'P 1'
#
loop_
_entity.id
_entity.type
_entity.pdbx_description
1 polymer ?
#
loop_
_entity_poly.entity_id
_entity_poly.type
_entity_poly.pdbx_seq_one_letter_code
_entity_poly.pdbx_strand_id
1 'polypeptide(L)' 'LPTAALAQLVCTLSDSAATEGDGSVILGGPSPTPPRRYACTDDVRNHPGTTAPPTSEVAERTG' A
#
# COMPACT_ATOMS: atom_id res chain seq x y z
N LEU A 1 -1.34 -0.42 -12.19
CA LEU A 1 -0.24 0.56 -12.18
C LEU A 1 1.07 -0.18 -12.42
N PRO A 2 2.08 0.43 -13.09
CA PRO A 2 3.44 -0.08 -13.05
C PRO A 2 3.98 -0.15 -11.61
N THR A 3 4.89 -1.08 -11.32
CA THR A 3 5.48 -1.27 -9.98
C THR A 3 6.02 0.03 -9.39
N ALA A 4 6.76 0.80 -10.19
CA ALA A 4 7.29 2.10 -9.79
C ALA A 4 6.20 3.08 -9.35
N ALA A 5 5.11 3.17 -10.11
CA ALA A 5 4.02 4.10 -9.81
C ALA A 5 3.28 3.69 -8.53
N LEU A 6 3.04 2.38 -8.35
CA LEU A 6 2.42 1.87 -7.12
C LEU A 6 3.33 2.10 -5.90
N ALA A 7 4.62 1.82 -6.01
CA ALA A 7 5.60 2.06 -4.95
C ALA A 7 5.69 3.53 -4.54
N GLN A 8 5.69 4.46 -5.52
CA GLN A 8 5.68 5.90 -5.25
C GLN A 8 4.45 6.34 -4.47
N LEU A 9 3.26 5.89 -4.87
CA LEU A 9 2.01 6.20 -4.16
C LEU A 9 2.05 5.64 -2.74
N VAL A 10 2.38 4.36 -2.58
CA VAL A 10 2.42 3.70 -1.28
C VAL A 10 3.41 4.39 -0.35
N CYS A 11 4.64 4.66 -0.78
CA CYS A 11 5.63 5.30 0.08
C CYS A 11 5.31 6.76 0.43
N THR A 12 4.78 7.55 -0.51
CA THR A 12 4.36 8.93 -0.23
C THR A 12 3.22 9.00 0.76
N LEU A 13 2.21 8.14 0.59
CA LEU A 13 1.07 8.05 1.50
C LEU A 13 1.47 7.44 2.84
N SER A 14 2.44 6.52 2.86
CA SER A 14 2.95 5.91 4.11
C SER A 14 3.68 6.91 4.99
N ASP A 15 4.43 7.82 4.38
CA ASP A 15 5.17 8.90 5.06
C ASP A 15 4.24 10.05 5.52
N SER A 16 3.06 10.15 4.91
CA SER A 16 2.02 11.11 5.29
C SER A 16 1.23 10.62 6.53
N ALA A 17 0.73 11.53 7.36
CA ALA A 17 -0.03 11.25 8.60
C ALA A 17 -1.40 10.54 8.40
N ALA A 18 -1.66 9.96 7.23
CA ALA A 18 -2.90 9.25 6.87
C ALA A 18 -2.81 7.73 7.09
N THR A 19 -1.71 7.24 7.67
CA THR A 19 -1.47 5.82 7.90
C THR A 19 -2.13 5.31 9.18
N GLU A 20 -2.56 4.04 9.16
CA GLU A 20 -2.68 3.29 10.39
C GLU A 20 -1.29 3.16 11.04
N GLY A 21 -1.23 3.06 12.37
CA GLY A 21 0.03 3.17 13.15
C GLY A 21 1.14 2.15 12.80
N ASP A 22 0.92 1.26 11.85
CA ASP A 22 1.89 0.31 11.29
C ASP A 22 2.64 0.84 10.04
N GLY A 23 2.40 2.08 9.60
CA GLY A 23 3.10 2.68 8.46
C GLY A 23 2.66 2.09 7.11
N SER A 24 1.43 1.58 7.06
CA SER A 24 0.83 0.98 5.87
C SER A 24 -0.33 1.82 5.34
N VAL A 25 -0.65 1.64 4.06
CA VAL A 25 -1.70 2.37 3.35
C VAL A 25 -2.72 1.38 2.81
N ILE A 26 -4.00 1.66 3.06
CA ILE A 26 -5.10 0.89 2.45
C ILE A 26 -5.47 1.56 1.11
N LEU A 27 -5.41 0.79 0.02
CA LEU A 27 -5.85 1.22 -1.30
C LEU A 27 -7.00 0.33 -1.79
N GLY A 28 -8.08 0.98 -2.24
CA GLY A 28 -9.23 0.35 -2.88
C GLY A 28 -9.41 0.85 -4.31
N GLY A 29 -10.25 0.16 -5.08
CA GLY A 29 -10.62 0.54 -6.44
C GLY A 29 -12.14 0.51 -6.64
N PRO A 30 -12.63 0.94 -7.81
CA PRO A 30 -14.08 0.95 -8.11
C PRO A 30 -14.67 -0.46 -8.33
N SER A 31 -13.84 -1.48 -8.47
CA SER A 31 -14.25 -2.88 -8.57
C SER A 31 -14.68 -3.43 -7.19
N PRO A 32 -15.53 -4.47 -7.12
CA PRO A 32 -15.99 -5.09 -5.87
C PRO A 32 -14.90 -5.92 -5.15
N THR A 33 -13.63 -5.75 -5.51
CA THR A 33 -12.52 -6.41 -4.83
C THR A 33 -12.28 -5.75 -3.48
N PRO A 34 -12.05 -6.52 -2.39
CA PRO A 34 -11.74 -5.96 -1.10
C PRO A 34 -10.56 -4.99 -1.15
N PRO A 35 -10.59 -3.90 -0.37
CA PRO A 35 -9.43 -3.04 -0.24
C PRO A 35 -8.25 -3.83 0.31
N ARG A 36 -7.04 -3.45 -0.12
CA ARG A 36 -5.81 -4.11 0.33
C ARG A 36 -4.93 -3.14 1.08
N ARG A 37 -4.26 -3.64 2.11
CA ARG A 37 -3.19 -2.96 2.83
C ARG A 37 -1.90 -3.14 2.06
N TYR A 38 -1.10 -2.08 1.97
CA TYR A 38 0.23 -2.08 1.34
C TYR A 38 1.23 -1.44 2.29
N ALA A 39 2.44 -1.99 2.38
CA ALA A 39 3.51 -1.43 3.20
C ALA A 39 4.64 -0.86 2.35
N CYS A 40 5.13 0.33 2.69
CA CYS A 40 6.41 0.83 2.16
C CYS A 40 7.56 0.29 3.02
N THR A 41 8.08 -0.87 2.66
CA THR A 41 9.30 -1.41 3.29
C THR A 41 10.53 -0.65 2.79
N ASP A 42 11.67 -0.80 3.48
CA ASP A 42 12.94 -0.21 3.03
C ASP A 42 13.35 -0.72 1.64
N ASP A 43 13.10 -1.99 1.32
CA ASP A 43 13.38 -2.57 0.00
C ASP A 43 12.54 -1.92 -1.11
N VAL A 44 11.27 -1.64 -0.84
CA VAL A 44 10.37 -0.94 -1.78
C VAL A 44 10.84 0.50 -1.97
N ARG A 45 11.26 1.16 -0.89
CA ARG A 45 11.77 2.53 -0.91
C ARG A 45 13.07 2.63 -1.70
N ASN A 46 13.98 1.67 -1.54
CA ASN A 46 15.28 1.65 -2.20
C ASN A 46 15.21 1.16 -3.65
N HIS A 47 14.21 0.35 -3.99
CA HIS A 47 14.08 -0.30 -5.30
C HIS A 47 12.65 -0.25 -5.89
N PRO A 48 12.03 0.94 -6.01
CA PRO A 48 10.61 1.06 -6.35
C PRO A 48 10.24 0.53 -7.74
N GLY A 49 11.20 0.48 -8.67
CA GLY A 49 10.98 -0.03 -10.02
C GLY A 49 10.94 -1.54 -10.15
N THR A 50 11.53 -2.27 -9.19
CA THR A 50 11.75 -3.72 -9.27
C THR A 50 11.16 -4.48 -8.08
N THR A 51 10.87 -3.79 -6.98
CA THR A 51 10.28 -4.38 -5.76
C THR A 51 8.85 -3.87 -5.60
N ALA A 52 7.88 -4.78 -5.69
CA ALA A 52 6.49 -4.45 -5.45
C ALA A 52 6.23 -4.32 -3.93
N PRO A 53 5.37 -3.36 -3.51
CA PRO A 53 4.93 -3.31 -2.12
C PRO A 53 4.22 -4.61 -1.71
N PRO A 54 4.57 -5.22 -0.58
CA PRO A 54 3.83 -6.37 -0.06
C PRO A 54 2.40 -5.94 0.28
N THR A 55 1.45 -6.87 0.11
CA THR A 55 0.04 -6.57 0.29
C THR A 55 -0.75 -7.70 0.93
N SER A 56 -1.76 -7.33 1.70
CA SER A 56 -2.73 -8.26 2.30
C SER A 56 -4.14 -7.69 2.15
N GLU A 57 -5.15 -8.57 2.07
CA GLU A 57 -6.55 -8.14 2.13
C GLU A 57 -6.83 -7.53 3.50
N VAL A 58 -7.61 -6.44 3.51
CA VAL A 58 -8.16 -5.92 4.74
C VAL A 58 -9.37 -6.79 5.07
N ALA A 59 -9.35 -7.46 6.23
CA ALA A 59 -10.53 -8.14 6.71
C ALA A 59 -11.65 -7.10 6.90
N GLU A 60 -12.80 -7.29 6.25
CA GLU A 60 -13.97 -6.48 6.54
C GLU A 60 -14.26 -6.63 8.03
N ARG A 61 -14.22 -5.52 8.78
CA ARG A 61 -14.76 -5.50 10.13
C ARG A 61 -16.27 -5.55 9.98
N THR A 62 -16.82 -6.75 9.86
CA THR A 62 -18.25 -6.99 10.10
C THR A 62 -18.53 -6.54 11.52
N GLY A 63 -19.14 -5.36 11.64
CA GLY A 63 -19.79 -4.89 12.86
C GLY A 63 -21.14 -5.56 13.04
#